data_AF-A0A4C1W7U8-F1
#
_entry.id   AF-A0A4C1W7U8-F1
#
_cell.length_a   1.000
_cell.length_b   1.000
_cell.length_c   1.000
_cell.angle_alpha   90.00
_cell.angle_beta   90.00
_cell.angle_gamma   90.00
#
_symmetry.space_group_name_H-M   'P 1'
#
loop_
_entity.id
_entity.type
_entity.pdbx_description
1 polymer ?
#
loop_
_entity_poly.entity_id
_entity_poly.type
_entity_poly.pdbx_seq_one_letter_code
_entity_poly.pdbx_strand_id
1 'polypeptide(L)'
;MNGSESWLWQKKNVSKIDVVEIRSLSSMCGVSRKDRCRNSDVRERCGLKEDVVTRVERGMLRWFGHGKDENKLTKQNRANVCDGKFDKGRPRKSYAEHIGGILKRAKF
;
A
#
# COMPACT_ATOMS: atom_id res chain seq x y z
N MET A 1 -10.39 -20.50 -0.31
CA MET A 1 -10.71 -19.11 0.12
C MET A 1 -9.53 -18.60 0.93
N ASN A 2 -8.65 -17.77 0.33
CA ASN A 2 -7.43 -17.32 0.99
C ASN A 2 -7.49 -15.79 1.18
N GLY A 3 -8.03 -15.35 2.32
CA GLY A 3 -8.04 -13.93 2.73
C GLY A 3 -6.67 -13.36 3.12
N SER A 4 -5.60 -14.17 3.07
CA SER A 4 -4.23 -13.72 3.33
C SER A 4 -3.61 -12.96 2.15
N GLU A 5 -4.09 -13.17 0.92
CA GLU A 5 -3.61 -12.44 -0.27
C GLU A 5 -4.12 -11.01 -0.31
N SER A 6 -5.27 -10.74 0.32
CA SER A 6 -5.92 -9.43 0.36
C SER A 6 -5.11 -8.37 1.11
N TRP A 7 -4.23 -8.78 2.03
CA TRP A 7 -3.35 -7.90 2.80
C TRP A 7 -1.97 -7.68 2.18
N LEU A 8 -1.65 -8.42 1.11
CA LEU A 8 -0.44 -8.20 0.34
C LEU A 8 -0.67 -7.01 -0.59
N TRP A 9 -0.20 -5.85 -0.17
CA TRP A 9 -0.26 -4.61 -0.94
C TRP A 9 0.53 -4.76 -2.26
N GLN A 10 -0.16 -5.21 -3.31
CA GLN A 10 0.47 -5.40 -4.61
C GLN A 10 0.69 -4.05 -5.28
N LYS A 11 1.85 -3.87 -5.95
CA LYS A 11 2.15 -2.67 -6.74
C LYS A 11 0.99 -2.25 -7.66
N LYS A 12 0.28 -3.23 -8.24
CA LYS A 12 -0.90 -3.01 -9.08
C LYS A 12 -2.04 -2.28 -8.35
N ASN A 13 -2.29 -2.61 -7.09
CA ASN A 13 -3.33 -1.99 -6.29
C ASN A 13 -2.91 -0.58 -5.85
N VAL A 14 -1.62 -0.37 -5.56
CA VAL A 14 -1.05 0.95 -5.26
C VAL A 14 -1.26 1.91 -6.43
N SER A 15 -0.89 1.49 -7.64
CA SER A 15 -1.06 2.31 -8.84
C SER A 15 -2.54 2.62 -9.13
N LYS A 16 -3.47 1.70 -8.83
CA LYS A 16 -4.90 1.97 -8.97
C LYS A 16 -5.38 3.04 -7.98
N ILE A 17 -4.93 2.99 -6.74
CA ILE A 17 -5.31 3.95 -5.70
C ILE A 17 -4.72 5.33 -6.03
N ASP A 18 -3.47 5.39 -6.47
CA ASP A 18 -2.82 6.63 -6.93
C ASP A 18 -3.60 7.29 -8.09
N VAL A 19 -4.05 6.50 -9.06
CA VAL A 19 -4.89 6.99 -10.17
C VAL A 19 -6.22 7.54 -9.67
N VAL A 20 -6.87 6.87 -8.72
CA VAL A 20 -8.15 7.33 -8.15
C VAL A 20 -7.96 8.61 -7.33
N GLU A 21 -6.90 8.68 -6.53
CA GLU A 21 -6.53 9.87 -5.76
C GLU A 21 -6.30 11.07 -6.67
N ILE A 22 -5.40 10.95 -7.64
CA ILE A 22 -5.06 12.04 -8.57
C ILE A 22 -6.28 12.47 -9.39
N ARG A 23 -7.10 11.53 -9.87
CA ARG A 23 -8.34 11.87 -10.59
C ARG A 23 -9.29 12.70 -9.73
N SER A 24 -9.42 12.35 -8.45
CA SER A 24 -10.29 13.05 -7.50
C SER A 24 -9.75 14.45 -7.22
N LEU A 25 -8.44 14.58 -6.97
CA LEU A 25 -7.79 15.86 -6.73
C LEU A 25 -7.86 16.79 -7.95
N SER A 26 -7.61 16.27 -9.16
CA SER A 26 -7.78 17.04 -10.40
C SER A 26 -9.21 17.55 -10.58
N SER A 27 -10.21 16.71 -10.26
CA SER A 27 -11.61 17.14 -10.32
C SER A 27 -11.93 18.25 -9.32
N MET A 28 -11.40 18.17 -8.10
CA MET A 28 -11.62 19.19 -7.06
C MET A 28 -10.89 20.51 -7.37
N CYS A 29 -9.65 20.40 -7.85
CA CYS A 29 -8.78 21.55 -8.13
C CYS A 29 -8.99 22.10 -9.56
N GLY A 30 -10.00 21.60 -10.30
CA GLY A 30 -10.37 22.07 -11.64
C GLY A 30 -9.31 21.85 -12.72
N VAL A 31 -8.42 20.89 -12.52
CA VAL A 31 -7.28 20.61 -13.40
C VAL A 31 -7.68 19.57 -14.45
N SER A 32 -7.56 19.95 -15.71
CA SER A 32 -7.77 19.07 -16.86
C SER A 32 -6.46 18.42 -17.31
N ARG A 33 -6.56 17.37 -18.15
CA ARG A 33 -5.37 16.78 -18.79
C ARG A 33 -4.64 17.74 -19.73
N LYS A 34 -5.31 18.79 -20.23
CA LYS A 34 -4.70 19.78 -21.14
C LYS A 34 -3.72 20.69 -20.43
N ASP A 35 -3.89 20.88 -19.12
CA ASP A 35 -3.05 21.75 -18.30
C ASP A 35 -1.66 21.16 -18.08
N ARG A 36 -1.46 19.86 -18.39
CA ARG A 36 -0.19 19.13 -18.27
C ARG A 36 0.47 19.28 -16.89
N CYS A 37 -0.32 19.58 -15.86
CA CYS A 37 0.14 19.65 -14.48
C CYS A 37 0.65 18.27 -14.05
N ARG A 38 1.75 18.25 -13.30
CA ARG A 38 2.26 17.01 -12.74
C ARG A 38 1.39 16.59 -11.55
N ASN A 39 1.37 15.30 -11.26
CA ASN A 39 0.66 14.76 -10.10
C ASN A 39 1.16 15.39 -8.77
N SER A 40 2.44 15.74 -8.69
CA SER A 40 3.03 16.49 -7.56
C SER A 40 2.36 17.84 -7.36
N ASP A 41 2.19 18.59 -8.44
CA ASP A 41 1.67 19.96 -8.42
C ASP A 41 0.19 19.95 -8.01
N VAL A 42 -0.56 18.94 -8.47
CA VAL A 42 -1.95 18.73 -8.05
C VAL A 42 -2.03 18.44 -6.55
N ARG A 43 -1.14 17.60 -6.01
CA ARG A 43 -1.10 17.29 -4.56
C ARG A 43 -0.74 18.52 -3.73
N GLU A 44 0.25 19.30 -4.17
CA GLU A 44 0.66 20.54 -3.52
C GLU A 44 -0.48 21.58 -3.51
N ARG A 45 -1.13 21.79 -4.66
CA ARG A 45 -2.23 22.74 -4.79
C ARG A 45 -3.42 22.39 -3.89
N CYS A 46 -3.69 21.10 -3.73
CA CYS A 46 -4.76 20.63 -2.86
C CYS A 46 -4.28 20.44 -1.39
N GLY A 47 -3.05 20.85 -1.03
CA GLY A 47 -2.53 20.87 0.34
C GLY A 47 -2.27 19.50 0.97
N LEU A 48 -2.11 18.44 0.16
CA LEU A 48 -1.85 17.10 0.69
C LEU A 48 -0.44 17.01 1.26
N LYS A 49 -0.35 16.95 2.59
CA LYS A 49 0.92 16.71 3.32
C LYS A 49 1.42 15.27 3.17
N GLU A 50 0.49 14.33 2.99
CA GLU A 50 0.78 12.90 2.87
C GLU A 50 -0.11 12.29 1.81
N ASP A 51 0.46 11.46 0.94
CA ASP A 51 -0.34 10.72 -0.04
C ASP A 51 -1.15 9.60 0.62
N VAL A 52 -2.22 9.18 -0.07
CA VAL A 52 -3.10 8.10 0.41
C VAL A 52 -2.33 6.80 0.58
N VAL A 53 -1.32 6.54 -0.24
CA VAL A 53 -0.49 5.32 -0.17
C VAL A 53 0.26 5.25 1.14
N THR A 54 0.87 6.35 1.58
CA THR A 54 1.65 6.48 2.81
C THR A 54 0.74 6.38 4.03
N ARG A 55 -0.48 6.95 3.95
CA ARG A 55 -1.49 6.76 5.00
C ARG A 55 -1.87 5.29 5.16
N VAL A 56 -2.05 4.56 4.05
CA VAL A 56 -2.36 3.13 4.08
C VAL A 56 -1.17 2.31 4.59
N GLU A 57 0.05 2.57 4.11
CA GLU A 57 1.27 1.91 4.57
C GLU A 57 1.47 2.11 6.09
N ARG A 58 1.24 3.33 6.61
CA ARG A 58 1.29 3.63 8.04
C ARG A 58 0.21 2.89 8.84
N GLY A 59 -1.00 2.78 8.29
CA GLY A 59 -2.07 1.97 8.88
C GLY A 59 -1.70 0.49 8.97
N MET A 60 -1.08 -0.06 7.93
CA MET A 60 -0.56 -1.43 7.92
C MET A 60 0.55 -1.62 8.96
N LEU A 61 1.47 -0.67 9.09
CA LEU A 61 2.53 -0.73 10.12
C LEU A 61 1.97 -0.62 11.54
N ARG A 62 0.98 0.25 11.77
CA ARG A 62 0.28 0.36 13.06
C ARG A 62 -0.40 -0.94 13.43
N TRP A 63 -1.08 -1.57 12.47
CA TRP A 63 -1.69 -2.89 12.65
C TRP A 63 -0.66 -3.99 12.89
N PHE A 64 0.45 -3.97 12.17
CA PHE A 64 1.57 -4.90 12.37
C PHE A 64 2.19 -4.77 13.77
N GLY A 65 2.35 -3.54 14.26
CA GLY A 65 2.80 -3.26 15.62
C GLY A 65 1.81 -3.72 16.70
N HIS A 66 0.52 -3.54 16.43
CA HIS A 66 -0.58 -3.96 17.32
C HIS A 66 -0.76 -5.49 17.36
N GLY A 67 -0.53 -6.19 16.24
CA GLY A 67 -0.67 -7.64 16.13
C GLY A 67 0.36 -8.46 16.93
N LYS A 68 1.17 -7.83 17.78
CA LYS A 68 1.99 -8.51 18.79
C LYS A 68 1.14 -9.15 19.89
N ASP A 69 -0.04 -8.60 20.18
CA ASP A 69 -1.01 -9.21 21.11
C ASP A 69 -2.16 -9.91 20.35
N GLU A 70 -2.21 -11.23 20.52
CA GLU A 70 -3.42 -12.06 20.50
C GLU A 70 -4.24 -12.29 19.20
N ASN A 71 -3.65 -12.76 18.10
CA ASN A 71 -4.47 -13.55 17.17
C ASN A 71 -3.76 -14.66 16.39
N LYS A 72 -4.43 -15.80 16.21
CA LYS A 72 -3.95 -17.01 15.51
C LYS A 72 -3.54 -16.70 14.06
N LEU A 73 -4.26 -15.79 13.42
CA LEU A 73 -3.99 -15.29 12.06
C LEU A 73 -2.68 -14.49 11.96
N THR A 74 -2.32 -13.68 12.95
CA THR A 74 -1.07 -12.90 12.94
C THR A 74 0.15 -13.81 13.11
N LYS A 75 0.03 -14.83 13.98
CA LYS A 75 1.05 -15.88 14.11
C LYS A 75 1.23 -16.66 12.81
N GLN A 76 0.13 -17.03 12.14
CA GLN A 76 0.16 -17.75 10.87
C GLN A 76 0.77 -16.88 9.76
N ASN A 77 0.39 -15.61 9.62
CA ASN A 77 0.97 -14.69 8.65
C ASN A 77 2.48 -14.43 8.85
N ARG A 78 2.97 -14.46 10.10
CA ARG A 78 4.40 -14.36 10.44
C ARG A 78 5.15 -15.65 10.14
N ALA A 79 4.53 -16.80 10.40
CA ALA A 79 5.08 -18.12 10.14
C ALA A 79 5.04 -18.53 8.66
N ASN A 80 4.21 -17.86 7.84
CA ASN A 80 4.07 -18.10 6.39
C ASN A 80 5.29 -17.59 5.57
N VAL A 81 6.52 -17.84 6.03
CA VAL A 81 7.70 -17.81 5.15
C VAL A 81 7.62 -19.06 4.30
N CYS A 82 7.33 -18.89 3.02
CA CYS A 82 7.05 -20.02 2.16
C CYS A 82 8.25 -20.25 1.26
N ASP A 83 9.07 -21.23 1.62
CA ASP A 83 10.17 -21.69 0.78
C ASP A 83 9.61 -22.63 -0.29
N GLY A 84 9.75 -22.25 -1.56
CA GLY A 84 9.30 -23.05 -2.70
C GLY A 84 9.16 -22.28 -4.01
N LYS A 85 9.13 -23.00 -5.13
CA LYS A 85 8.86 -22.43 -6.46
C LYS A 85 7.42 -21.86 -6.49
N PHE A 86 7.27 -20.64 -7.00
CA PHE A 86 6.01 -19.91 -6.99
C PHE A 86 5.08 -20.36 -8.12
N ASP A 87 3.91 -20.91 -7.79
CA ASP A 87 2.85 -21.21 -8.77
C ASP A 87 2.26 -19.94 -9.40
N LYS A 88 1.72 -20.06 -10.61
CA LYS A 88 0.98 -18.99 -11.29
C LYS A 88 -0.24 -18.57 -10.44
N GLY A 89 -0.30 -17.30 -10.07
CA GLY A 89 -1.42 -16.70 -9.31
C GLY A 89 -1.05 -16.34 -7.87
N ARG A 90 -0.08 -17.05 -7.27
CA ARG A 90 0.36 -16.78 -5.91
C ARG A 90 1.21 -15.49 -5.84
N PRO A 91 0.96 -14.61 -4.86
CA PRO A 91 1.79 -13.43 -4.65
C PRO A 91 3.27 -13.78 -4.45
N ARG A 92 4.15 -13.11 -5.21
CA ARG A 92 5.61 -13.33 -5.20
C ARG A 92 6.31 -12.88 -3.91
N LYS A 93 5.59 -12.20 -3.01
CA LYS A 93 6.15 -11.64 -1.77
C LYS A 93 5.33 -12.12 -0.59
N SER A 94 6.01 -12.52 0.48
CA SER A 94 5.35 -12.80 1.75
C SER A 94 4.91 -11.51 2.43
N TYR A 95 4.00 -11.62 3.41
CA TYR A 95 3.52 -10.46 4.16
C TYR A 95 4.66 -9.83 4.98
N ALA A 96 5.53 -10.66 5.56
CA ALA A 96 6.72 -10.20 6.28
C ALA A 96 7.71 -9.46 5.36
N GLU A 97 7.95 -9.96 4.14
CA GLU A 97 8.77 -9.28 3.14
C GLU A 97 8.15 -7.95 2.68
N HIS A 98 6.82 -7.91 2.57
CA HIS A 98 6.10 -6.70 2.23
C HIS A 98 6.30 -5.62 3.31
N ILE A 99 6.02 -5.96 4.58
CA ILE A 99 6.18 -5.07 5.73
C ILE A 99 7.64 -4.65 5.90
N GLY A 100 8.59 -5.60 5.79
CA GLY A 100 10.02 -5.30 5.81
C GLY A 100 10.44 -4.35 4.69
N GLY A 101 9.81 -4.46 3.52
CA GLY A 101 9.99 -3.51 2.42
C GLY A 101 9.46 -2.11 2.73
N ILE A 102 8.30 -1.98 3.39
CA ILE A 102 7.76 -0.69 3.83
C ILE A 102 8.71 -0.07 4.87
N LEU A 103 9.12 -0.84 5.89
CA LEU A 103 10.03 -0.37 6.95
C LEU A 103 11.37 0.13 6.41
N LYS A 104 11.89 -0.47 5.33
CA LYS A 104 13.12 0.01 4.66
C LYS A 104 12.94 1.31 3.87
N ARG A 105 11.72 1.59 3.38
CA ARG A 105 11.39 2.82 2.62
C ARG A 105 10.91 3.94 3.54
N ALA A 106 10.25 3.59 4.63
CA ALA A 106 9.77 4.51 5.64
C ALA A 106 10.99 5.10 6.38
N LYS A 107 11.40 6.29 5.97
CA LYS A 107 12.18 7.19 6.80
C LYS A 107 11.19 7.90 7.73
N PHE A 108 11.03 7.37 8.93
CA PHE A 108 10.46 8.16 10.03
C PHE A 108 11.44 9.23 10.46
#